data_AF-A0A847ME93-F1
#
_entry.id   AF-A0A847ME93-F1
#
_cell.length_a   1.000
_cell.length_b   1.000
_cell.length_c   1.000
_cell.angle_alpha   90.00
_cell.angle_beta   90.00
_cell.angle_gamma   90.00
#
_symmetry.space_group_name_H-M   'P 1'
#
loop_
_entity.id
_entity.type
_entity.pdbx_description
1 polymer ?
#
loop_
_entity_poly.entity_id
_entity_poly.type
_entity_poly.pdbx_seq_one_letter_code
_entity_poly.pdbx_strand_id
1 'polypeptide(L)'
;MNFLICENCGGYYHLKEGESLSDFESCECGGKFYLLEYGEDGQLQSPKIVCESCGNLNIITTPFCSSCGQILRPSKEIITNEKNSPLKPRLFAGITFIAVSIMILGLFL
;
A
#
# COMPACT_ATOMS: atom_id res chain seq x y z
N MET A 1 7.30 -17.20 -3.72
CA MET A 1 8.33 -16.14 -3.58
C MET A 1 7.95 -15.23 -2.43
N ASN A 2 8.90 -14.82 -1.59
CA ASN A 2 8.61 -14.06 -0.38
C ASN A 2 9.28 -12.68 -0.43
N PHE A 3 8.54 -11.65 -0.04
CA PHE A 3 9.00 -10.26 -0.06
C PHE A 3 8.76 -9.59 1.28
N LEU A 4 9.68 -8.72 1.67
CA LEU A 4 9.48 -7.73 2.72
C LEU A 4 9.05 -6.43 2.08
N ILE A 5 8.00 -5.80 2.60
CA ILE A 5 7.54 -4.48 2.17
C ILE A 5 7.50 -3.54 3.37
N CYS A 6 8.11 -2.37 3.22
CA CYS A 6 8.10 -1.34 4.25
C CYS A 6 6.74 -0.62 4.29
N GLU A 7 6.17 -0.52 5.49
CA GLU A 7 4.89 0.16 5.73
C GLU A 7 4.92 1.67 5.48
N ASN A 8 6.11 2.28 5.54
CA ASN A 8 6.27 3.73 5.56
C ASN A 8 6.72 4.29 4.21
N CYS A 9 7.71 3.67 3.56
CA CYS A 9 8.24 4.15 2.28
C CYS A 9 7.85 3.28 1.07
N GLY A 10 7.23 2.11 1.30
CA GLY A 10 6.91 1.15 0.24
C GLY A 10 8.12 0.44 -0.38
N GLY A 11 9.33 0.66 0.13
CA GLY A 11 10.52 -0.09 -0.27
C GLY A 11 10.34 -1.59 -0.07
N TYR A 12 10.91 -2.40 -0.95
CA TYR A 12 10.74 -3.85 -0.92
C TYR A 12 12.07 -4.59 -1.01
N TYR A 13 12.09 -5.81 -0.48
CA TYR A 13 13.23 -6.73 -0.53
C TYR A 13 12.74 -8.14 -0.81
N HIS A 14 13.39 -8.85 -1.75
CA HIS A 14 13.10 -10.25 -2.03
C HIS A 14 13.97 -11.14 -1.14
N LEU A 15 13.34 -11.93 -0.27
CA LEU A 15 14.04 -12.84 0.62
C LEU A 15 14.73 -13.95 -0.18
N LYS A 16 16.00 -14.19 0.13
CA LYS A 16 16.76 -15.33 -0.41
C LYS A 16 16.39 -16.60 0.35
N GLU A 17 16.81 -17.73 -0.20
CA GLU A 17 16.66 -19.02 0.47
C GLU A 17 17.36 -19.00 1.84
N GLY A 18 16.61 -19.39 2.88
CA GLY A 18 17.08 -19.38 4.26
C GLY A 18 16.92 -18.04 5.00
N GLU A 19 16.60 -16.94 4.30
CA GLU A 19 16.31 -15.66 4.95
C GLU A 19 14.84 -15.60 5.41
N SER A 20 14.61 -14.89 6.50
CA SER A 20 13.32 -14.75 7.18
C SER A 20 13.09 -13.32 7.62
N LEU A 21 11.85 -12.95 7.95
CA LEU A 21 11.53 -11.61 8.47
C LEU A 21 12.35 -11.26 9.72
N SER A 22 12.63 -12.25 10.58
CA SER A 22 13.41 -12.06 11.82
C SER A 22 14.86 -11.65 11.60
N ASP A 23 15.41 -11.85 10.40
CA ASP A 23 16.78 -11.43 10.07
C ASP A 23 16.89 -9.92 9.80
N PHE A 24 15.75 -9.21 9.77
CA PHE A 24 15.65 -7.79 9.45
C PHE A 24 14.95 -7.05 10.58
N GLU A 25 15.62 -6.06 11.16
CA GLU A 25 15.03 -5.24 12.24
C GLU A 25 14.00 -4.23 11.72
N SER A 26 14.40 -3.36 10.78
CA SER A 26 13.54 -2.31 10.23
C SER A 26 14.06 -1.82 8.89
N CYS A 27 13.21 -1.11 8.14
CA CYS A 27 13.63 -0.40 6.93
C CYS A 27 14.57 0.76 7.29
N GLU A 28 15.47 1.13 6.38
CA GLU A 28 16.38 2.27 6.53
C GLU A 28 15.64 3.59 6.80
N CYS A 29 14.38 3.71 6.37
CA CYS A 29 13.52 4.85 6.68
C CYS A 29 12.90 4.83 8.08
N GLY A 30 13.19 3.80 8.89
CA GLY A 30 12.62 3.55 10.21
C GLY A 30 11.25 2.87 10.23
N GLY A 31 10.69 2.53 9.06
CA GLY A 31 9.39 1.83 8.97
C GLY A 31 9.50 0.33 9.21
N LYS A 32 8.42 -0.30 9.69
CA LYS A 32 8.36 -1.76 9.88
C LYS A 32 8.12 -2.50 8.57
N PHE A 33 8.51 -3.77 8.54
CA PHE A 33 8.30 -4.66 7.41
C PHE A 33 7.08 -5.55 7.60
N TYR A 34 6.39 -5.82 6.50
CA TYR A 34 5.40 -6.89 6.39
C TYR A 34 5.86 -7.92 5.37
N LEU A 35 5.47 -9.17 5.60
CA LEU A 35 5.77 -10.29 4.73
C LEU A 35 4.67 -10.44 3.68
N LEU A 36 5.06 -10.53 2.42
CA LEU A 36 4.16 -10.79 1.30
C LEU A 36 4.60 -12.07 0.59
N GLU A 37 3.68 -13.02 0.47
CA GLU A 37 3.92 -14.30 -0.18
C GLU A 37 3.20 -14.33 -1.53
N TYR A 38 3.97 -14.53 -2.60
CA TYR A 38 3.46 -14.84 -3.93
C TYR A 38 3.50 -16.34 -4.15
N GLY A 39 2.33 -16.95 -4.38
CA GLY A 39 2.21 -18.34 -4.77
C GLY A 39 2.76 -18.59 -6.18
N GLU A 40 3.15 -19.83 -6.47
CA GLU A 40 3.57 -20.24 -7.83
C GLU A 40 2.43 -20.19 -8.85
N ASP A 41 1.20 -20.18 -8.38
CA ASP A 41 -0.03 -20.00 -9.16
C ASP A 41 -0.31 -18.52 -9.51
N GLY A 42 0.59 -17.61 -9.14
CA GLY A 42 0.45 -16.17 -9.37
C GLY A 42 -0.52 -15.49 -8.43
N GLN A 43 -1.07 -16.19 -7.42
CA GLN A 43 -1.93 -15.55 -6.43
C GLN A 43 -1.11 -14.81 -5.38
N LEU A 44 -1.54 -13.58 -5.10
CA LEU A 44 -0.99 -12.77 -4.04
C LEU A 44 -1.70 -13.07 -2.72
N GLN A 45 -0.96 -13.57 -1.74
CA GLN A 45 -1.52 -13.76 -0.41
C GLN A 45 -1.64 -12.42 0.33
N SER A 46 -2.57 -12.36 1.29
CA SER A 46 -2.68 -11.20 2.16
C SER A 46 -1.36 -10.96 2.91
N PRO A 47 -0.88 -9.71 3.02
CA PRO A 47 0.33 -9.41 3.76
C PRO A 47 0.22 -9.85 5.23
N LYS A 48 1.34 -10.29 5.78
CA LYS A 48 1.47 -10.85 7.12
C LYS A 48 2.37 -9.98 8.00
N ILE A 49 2.07 -9.93 9.29
CA ILE A 49 2.82 -9.21 10.33
C ILE A 49 3.15 -10.14 11.50
N VAL A 50 4.36 -10.02 12.04
CA VAL A 50 4.78 -10.75 13.24
C VAL A 50 4.43 -9.94 14.50
N CYS A 51 3.83 -10.60 15.48
CA CYS A 51 3.54 -10.00 16.78
C CYS A 51 4.82 -9.82 17.59
N GLU A 52 5.14 -8.57 17.96
CA GLU A 52 6.37 -8.25 18.71
C GLU A 52 6.40 -8.81 20.13
N SER A 53 5.25 -9.16 20.73
CA SER A 53 5.24 -9.77 22.07
C SER A 53 5.43 -11.28 22.08
N CYS A 54 4.98 -12.00 21.04
CA CYS A 54 4.95 -13.47 21.08
C CYS A 54 5.53 -14.15 19.83
N GLY A 55 5.90 -13.40 18.80
CA GLY A 55 6.43 -13.92 17.54
C GLY A 55 5.38 -14.55 16.62
N ASN A 56 4.11 -14.64 17.01
CA ASN A 56 3.09 -15.25 16.17
C ASN A 56 2.84 -14.43 14.90
N LEU A 57 2.66 -15.11 13.77
CA LEU A 57 2.37 -14.49 12.47
C LEU A 57 0.87 -14.27 12.30
N ASN A 58 0.46 -13.08 11.85
CA ASN A 58 -0.95 -12.67 11.71
C ASN A 58 -1.15 -11.97 10.36
N ILE A 59 -2.38 -11.87 9.87
CA ILE A 59 -2.69 -11.06 8.68
C ILE A 59 -2.62 -9.58 9.09
N ILE A 60 -2.04 -8.73 8.23
CA ILE A 60 -1.80 -7.31 8.57
C ILE A 60 -3.07 -6.53 8.94
N THR A 61 -4.24 -6.95 8.44
CA THR A 61 -5.53 -6.32 8.72
C THR A 61 -6.14 -6.75 10.06
N THR A 62 -5.57 -7.73 10.74
CA THR A 62 -6.10 -8.19 12.03
C THR A 62 -5.77 -7.18 13.15
N PRO A 63 -6.77 -6.76 13.95
CA PRO A 63 -6.56 -5.76 15.00
C PRO A 63 -5.80 -6.31 16.22
N PHE A 64 -5.82 -7.63 16.43
CA PHE A 64 -5.22 -8.28 17.59
C PHE A 64 -4.45 -9.53 17.16
N CYS A 65 -3.40 -9.87 17.92
CA CYS A 65 -2.69 -11.12 17.74
C CYS A 65 -3.60 -12.29 18.10
N SER A 66 -3.76 -13.24 17.18
CA SER A 66 -4.59 -14.43 17.38
C SER A 66 -4.07 -15.39 18.45
N SER A 67 -2.79 -15.25 18.84
CA SER A 67 -2.15 -16.11 19.84
C SER A 67 -2.13 -15.49 21.24
N CYS A 68 -1.66 -14.25 21.40
CA CYS A 68 -1.50 -13.62 22.71
C CYS A 68 -2.47 -12.46 23.01
N GLY A 69 -3.30 -12.04 22.04
CA GLY A 69 -4.27 -10.96 22.22
C GLY A 69 -3.68 -9.54 22.21
N GLN A 70 -2.37 -9.36 22.01
CA GLN A 70 -1.78 -8.02 21.87
C GLN A 70 -2.43 -7.26 20.71
N ILE A 71 -2.71 -5.97 20.93
CA ILE A 71 -3.13 -5.04 19.89
C ILE A 71 -2.01 -4.93 18.85
N LEU A 72 -2.31 -5.33 17.62
CA LEU A 72 -1.47 -5.08 16.47
C LEU A 72 -1.87 -3.70 15.93
N ARG A 73 -0.91 -2.87 15.55
CA ARG A 73 -1.20 -1.61 14.85
C ARG A 73 -1.21 -1.93 13.35
N PRO A 74 -2.38 -2.06 12.69
CA PRO A 74 -2.41 -2.24 11.25
C PRO A 74 -1.85 -0.96 10.62
N SER A 75 -1.03 -1.10 9.59
CA SER A 75 -0.67 0.05 8.74
C SER A 75 -1.95 0.70 8.23
N LYS A 76 -2.10 1.98 8.57
CA LYS A 76 -3.26 2.81 8.28
C LYS A 76 -3.52 3.02 6.77
N GLU A 77 -2.79 2.36 5.87
CA GLU A 77 -2.77 2.69 4.44
C GLU A 77 -2.89 1.51 3.45
N ILE A 78 -2.98 0.24 3.89
CA ILE A 78 -3.14 -0.88 2.92
C ILE A 78 -4.59 -0.96 2.37
N ILE A 79 -5.60 -0.54 3.16
CA ILE A 79 -7.02 -0.61 2.74
C ILE A 79 -7.42 0.55 1.81
N THR A 80 -6.61 1.61 1.69
CA THR A 80 -6.98 2.78 0.86
C THR A 80 -6.91 2.54 -0.64
N ASN A 81 -6.36 1.42 -1.12
CA ASN A 81 -6.37 1.08 -2.55
C ASN A 81 -7.63 0.32 -3.01
N GLU A 82 -8.56 0.00 -2.12
CA GLU A 82 -9.91 -0.47 -2.47
C GLU A 82 -10.97 0.64 -2.44
N LYS A 83 -10.56 1.92 -2.48
CA LYS A 83 -11.49 2.93 -2.99
C LYS A 83 -11.42 2.88 -4.51
N ASN A 84 -12.39 2.18 -5.10
CA ASN A 84 -13.00 2.59 -6.36
C ASN A 84 -13.33 4.10 -6.26
N SER A 85 -12.36 4.97 -6.52
CA SER A 85 -12.64 6.36 -6.79
C SER A 85 -13.18 6.42 -8.22
N PRO A 86 -14.42 6.93 -8.42
CA PRO A 86 -14.92 7.15 -9.76
C PRO A 86 -13.93 8.06 -10.47
N LEU A 87 -13.61 7.71 -11.71
CA LEU A 87 -12.93 8.53 -12.70
C LEU A 87 -13.21 10.02 -12.40
N LYS A 88 -12.23 10.76 -11.85
CA LYS A 88 -12.39 12.19 -11.56
C LYS A 88 -12.85 12.86 -12.87
N PRO A 89 -14.08 13.37 -12.99
CA PRO A 89 -14.44 14.12 -14.18
C PRO A 89 -13.56 15.37 -14.16
N ARG A 90 -12.71 15.50 -15.18
CA ARG A 90 -11.88 16.67 -15.40
C ARG A 90 -12.78 17.90 -15.40
N LEU A 91 -12.63 18.74 -14.39
CA LEU A 91 -13.34 20.02 -14.22
C LEU A 91 -12.89 21.09 -15.26
N PHE A 92 -12.51 20.68 -16.48
CA PHE A 92 -11.93 21.56 -17.50
C PHE A 92 -12.89 21.87 -18.66
N ALA A 93 -14.07 21.24 -18.71
CA ALA A 93 -15.03 21.50 -19.78
C ALA A 93 -15.46 22.98 -19.84
N GLY A 94 -15.60 23.66 -18.70
CA GLY A 94 -16.00 25.07 -18.67
C GLY A 94 -14.92 26.05 -19.16
N ILE A 95 -13.65 25.80 -18.84
CA ILE A 95 -12.54 26.70 -19.17
C ILE A 95 -12.24 26.65 -20.67
N THR A 96 -12.40 25.49 -21.32
CA THR A 96 -12.23 25.38 -22.78
C THR A 96 -13.27 26.16 -23.55
N PHE A 97 -14.54 26.20 -23.10
CA PHE A 97 -15.58 26.97 -23.79
C PHE A 97 -15.33 28.48 -23.68
N ILE A 98 -14.95 28.98 -22.50
CA ILE A 98 -14.67 30.40 -22.31
C ILE A 98 -13.48 30.85 -23.16
N ALA A 99 -12.40 30.06 -23.21
CA ALA A 99 -11.24 30.37 -24.03
C ALA A 99 -11.56 30.39 -25.54
N VAL A 100 -12.36 29.43 -26.03
CA VAL A 100 -12.77 29.38 -27.44
C VAL A 100 -13.70 30.56 -27.78
N SER A 101 -14.60 30.95 -26.88
CA SER A 101 -15.48 32.10 -27.10
C SER A 101 -14.71 33.43 -27.17
N ILE A 102 -13.69 33.63 -26.31
CA ILE A 102 -12.85 34.83 -26.33
C ILE A 102 -12.02 34.89 -27.62
N MET A 103 -11.46 33.77 -28.07
CA MET A 103 -10.70 33.69 -29.32
C MET A 103 -11.56 33.99 -30.56
N ILE A 104 -12.82 33.53 -30.58
CA ILE A 104 -13.75 33.83 -31.68
C ILE A 104 -14.14 35.31 -31.66
N LEU A 105 -14.47 35.89 -30.50
CA LEU A 105 -14.81 37.31 -30.38
C LEU A 105 -13.65 38.23 -30.76
N GLY A 106 -12.41 37.86 -30.41
CA GLY A 106 -11.21 38.60 -30.80
C GLY A 106 -10.86 38.51 -32.29
N LEU A 107 -11.43 37.56 -33.04
CA LEU A 107 -11.27 37.47 -34.50
C LEU A 107 -12.26 38.36 -35.28
N PHE A 108 -13.31 38.84 -34.62
CA PHE A 108 -14.35 39.68 -35.20
C PHE A 108 -14.29 41.16 -34.73
N LEU A 109 -13.20 41.53 -34.03
CA LEU A 109 -12.87 42.90 -33.63
C LEU A 109 -11.67 43.43 -34.42
#